data_AF-A0A932INL1-F1
#
_entry.id   AF-A0A932INL1-F1
#
_cell.length_a   1.000
_cell.length_b   1.000
_cell.length_c   1.000
_cell.angle_alpha   90.00
_cell.angle_beta   90.00
_cell.angle_gamma   90.00
#
_symmetry.space_group_name_H-M   'P 1'
#
loop_
_entity.id
_entity.type
_entity.pdbx_description
1 polymer ?
#
loop_
_entity_poly.entity_id
_entity_poly.type
_entity_poly.pdbx_seq_one_letter_code
_entity_poly.pdbx_strand_id
1 'polypeptide(L)'
;MSTVAGAEPVATTGPRTAGKRDVWLVFWIVPVFYTAFGAIFFLLARTMPPPRPDISTGEMVGWFGQHATTIQIGFALLVLIVGGAGVANGIVAYHMKRMSVGSVLAYTYLGAMSVGALPGCLLVAFCFLAATFRPDRDPEAIALLYDLGLLSYVGSLGCFTTAYFAFAVAIFYDRNRIFPKWLAYISIWQIVTEVMATPVFVSKAGPFAWNGSIAFWMGTVVFGVWLMCVITFLKKATESEPADEPPLD
;
A
#
# COMPACT_ATOMS: atom_id res chain seq x y z
N MET A 1 27.79 -68.05 -5.45
CA MET A 1 26.60 -67.41 -6.07
C MET A 1 26.32 -66.14 -5.31
N SER A 2 26.63 -65.02 -5.95
CA SER A 2 26.39 -63.66 -5.49
C SER A 2 24.92 -63.29 -5.63
N THR A 3 24.40 -62.47 -4.71
CA THR A 3 23.46 -61.38 -5.02
C THR A 3 23.40 -60.43 -3.81
N VAL A 4 24.14 -59.32 -3.92
CA VAL A 4 23.99 -58.14 -3.06
C VAL A 4 22.73 -57.41 -3.53
N ALA A 5 21.77 -57.22 -2.63
CA ALA A 5 20.57 -56.44 -2.87
C ALA A 5 20.96 -54.99 -3.20
N GLY A 6 20.56 -54.52 -4.38
CA GLY A 6 20.79 -53.15 -4.83
C GLY A 6 20.02 -52.18 -3.95
N ALA A 7 20.74 -51.20 -3.39
CA ALA A 7 20.15 -50.03 -2.76
C ALA A 7 19.39 -49.21 -3.82
N GLU A 8 18.14 -48.86 -3.54
CA GLU A 8 17.38 -47.92 -4.36
C GLU A 8 18.07 -46.55 -4.37
N PRO A 9 18.11 -45.85 -5.51
CA PRO A 9 18.68 -44.52 -5.58
C PRO A 9 17.83 -43.55 -4.75
N VAL A 10 18.42 -42.98 -3.70
CA VAL A 10 17.87 -41.85 -2.97
C VAL A 10 17.62 -40.73 -3.99
N ALA A 11 16.36 -40.48 -4.30
CA ALA A 11 15.96 -39.37 -5.15
C ALA A 11 16.43 -38.07 -4.48
N THR A 12 17.51 -37.49 -5.01
CA THR A 12 17.94 -36.13 -4.68
C THR A 12 16.88 -35.18 -5.21
N THR A 13 15.87 -34.91 -4.40
CA THR A 13 14.95 -33.80 -4.66
C THR A 13 15.79 -32.53 -4.67
N GLY A 14 15.84 -31.86 -5.83
CA GLY A 14 16.38 -30.51 -5.92
C GLY A 14 15.69 -29.59 -4.89
N PRO A 15 16.26 -28.41 -4.59
CA PRO A 15 15.72 -27.54 -3.54
C PRO A 15 14.22 -27.31 -3.79
N ARG A 16 13.36 -27.94 -2.97
CA ARG A 16 11.94 -27.64 -2.96
C ARG A 16 11.85 -26.17 -2.60
N THR A 17 11.34 -25.36 -3.52
CA THR A 17 10.97 -23.98 -3.21
C THR A 17 9.92 -24.08 -2.12
N ALA A 18 10.32 -23.76 -0.89
CA ALA A 18 9.39 -23.69 0.23
C ALA A 18 8.37 -22.58 -0.04
N GLY A 19 7.14 -22.79 0.40
CA GLY A 19 5.95 -21.97 0.14
C GLY A 19 4.92 -22.61 -0.80
N LYS A 20 3.64 -22.47 -0.46
CA LYS A 20 2.53 -22.95 -1.30
C LYS A 20 2.43 -22.13 -2.60
N ARG A 21 2.00 -22.78 -3.69
CA ARG A 21 2.00 -22.17 -5.05
C ARG A 21 1.07 -20.96 -5.15
N ASP A 22 -0.07 -21.02 -4.50
CA ASP A 22 -1.05 -19.93 -4.37
C ASP A 22 -0.47 -18.74 -3.61
N VAL A 23 0.24 -18.97 -2.50
CA VAL A 23 0.92 -17.90 -1.73
C VAL A 23 1.98 -17.21 -2.58
N TRP A 24 2.75 -17.96 -3.37
CA TRP A 24 3.72 -17.40 -4.32
C TRP A 24 3.07 -16.60 -5.45
N LEU A 25 1.96 -17.09 -6.01
CA LEU A 25 1.20 -16.36 -7.03
C LEU A 25 0.74 -15.00 -6.48
N VAL A 26 0.17 -15.01 -5.27
CA VAL A 26 -0.30 -13.80 -4.58
C VAL A 26 0.86 -12.87 -4.24
N PHE A 27 1.99 -13.42 -3.79
CA PHE A 27 3.19 -12.63 -3.47
C PHE A 27 3.66 -11.81 -4.66
N TRP A 28 3.75 -12.40 -5.86
CA TRP A 28 4.24 -11.69 -7.05
C TRP A 28 3.31 -10.57 -7.54
N ILE A 29 2.02 -10.63 -7.21
CA ILE A 29 1.09 -9.53 -7.47
C ILE A 29 1.50 -8.29 -6.66
N VAL A 30 2.05 -8.45 -5.46
CA VAL A 30 2.41 -7.32 -4.57
C VAL A 30 3.43 -6.36 -5.18
N PRO A 31 4.67 -6.78 -5.55
CA PRO A 31 5.64 -5.87 -6.13
C PRO A 31 5.20 -5.34 -7.49
N VAL A 32 4.49 -6.13 -8.30
CA VAL A 32 3.96 -5.68 -9.59
C VAL A 32 2.92 -4.58 -9.39
N PHE A 33 1.97 -4.79 -8.47
CA PHE A 33 0.94 -3.81 -8.14
C PHE A 33 1.56 -2.50 -7.62
N TYR A 34 2.44 -2.55 -6.61
CA TYR A 34 3.03 -1.33 -6.05
C TYR A 34 3.96 -0.60 -7.04
N THR A 35 4.61 -1.33 -7.96
CA THR A 35 5.39 -0.72 -9.06
C THR A 35 4.46 0.00 -10.04
N ALA A 36 3.38 -0.65 -10.48
CA ALA A 36 2.40 -0.03 -11.36
C ALA A 36 1.69 1.15 -10.68
N PHE A 37 1.36 1.02 -9.40
CA PHE A 37 0.78 2.07 -8.57
C PHE A 37 1.68 3.31 -8.53
N GLY A 38 2.96 3.14 -8.18
CA GLY A 38 3.94 4.23 -8.21
C GLY A 38 4.06 4.86 -9.61
N ALA A 39 4.19 4.04 -10.65
CA ALA A 39 4.29 4.54 -12.03
C ALA A 39 3.06 5.37 -12.43
N ILE A 40 1.86 4.95 -12.06
CA ILE A 40 0.62 5.70 -12.34
C ILE A 40 0.67 7.07 -11.67
N PHE A 41 0.96 7.14 -10.37
CA PHE A 41 0.92 8.41 -9.64
C PHE A 41 2.01 9.40 -10.07
N PHE A 42 3.23 8.91 -10.36
CA PHE A 42 4.36 9.77 -10.74
C PHE A 42 4.41 10.09 -12.24
N LEU A 43 4.17 9.12 -13.12
CA LEU A 43 4.40 9.28 -14.57
C LEU A 43 3.13 9.68 -15.33
N LEU A 44 1.97 9.14 -14.93
CA LEU A 44 0.70 9.33 -15.64
C LEU A 44 -0.16 10.41 -14.99
N ALA A 45 -0.70 10.15 -13.80
CA ALA A 45 -1.56 11.10 -13.11
C ALA A 45 -0.81 12.38 -12.72
N ARG A 46 0.52 12.28 -12.50
CA ARG A 46 1.41 13.39 -12.11
C ARG A 46 0.91 14.15 -10.88
N THR A 47 0.18 13.43 -10.02
CA THR A 47 -0.27 13.89 -8.72
C THR A 47 0.80 13.69 -7.64
N MET A 48 1.98 13.17 -8.03
CA MET A 48 3.14 12.99 -7.16
C MET A 48 4.40 13.64 -7.72
N PRO A 49 5.01 14.61 -7.01
CA PRO A 49 4.54 15.21 -5.76
C PRO A 49 3.19 15.94 -5.93
N PRO A 50 2.38 16.05 -4.85
CA PRO A 50 1.09 16.72 -4.91
C PRO A 50 1.20 18.15 -5.44
N PRO A 51 0.31 18.57 -6.35
CA PRO A 51 0.30 19.94 -6.84
C PRO A 51 -0.07 20.89 -5.68
N ARG A 52 0.26 22.18 -5.81
CA ARG A 52 0.27 23.11 -4.67
C ARG A 52 -1.14 23.41 -4.11
N PRO A 53 -1.30 23.57 -2.77
CA PRO A 53 -2.54 24.07 -2.16
C PRO A 53 -2.71 25.59 -2.20
N ASP A 54 -1.61 26.35 -2.27
CA ASP A 54 -1.58 27.81 -2.17
C ASP A 54 -1.68 28.50 -3.55
N ILE A 55 -2.56 27.99 -4.41
CA ILE A 55 -2.78 28.51 -5.76
C ILE A 55 -4.23 28.97 -5.94
N SER A 56 -4.46 29.85 -6.90
CA SER A 56 -5.78 30.36 -7.24
C SER A 56 -6.65 29.32 -7.94
N THR A 57 -7.97 29.51 -7.91
CA THR A 57 -8.95 28.69 -8.66
C THR A 57 -8.57 28.56 -10.14
N GLY A 58 -8.14 29.66 -10.78
CA GLY A 58 -7.72 29.65 -12.19
C GLY A 58 -6.49 28.79 -12.44
N GLU A 59 -5.53 28.78 -11.51
CA GLU A 59 -4.34 27.92 -11.60
C GLU A 59 -4.70 26.43 -11.40
N MET A 60 -5.63 26.11 -10.51
CA MET A 60 -6.13 24.74 -10.33
C MET A 60 -6.79 24.21 -11.61
N VAL A 61 -7.67 25.01 -12.23
CA VAL A 61 -8.31 24.68 -13.51
C VAL A 61 -7.27 24.53 -14.61
N GLY A 62 -6.31 25.46 -14.70
CA GLY A 62 -5.22 25.40 -15.66
C GLY A 62 -4.39 24.13 -15.52
N TRP A 63 -4.10 23.70 -14.28
CA TRP A 63 -3.37 22.47 -14.01
C TRP A 63 -4.12 21.22 -14.51
N PHE A 64 -5.43 21.13 -14.30
CA PHE A 64 -6.24 20.05 -14.86
C PHE A 64 -6.23 20.04 -16.38
N GLY A 65 -6.34 21.21 -17.02
CA GLY A 65 -6.29 21.32 -18.47
C GLY A 65 -4.97 20.82 -19.06
N GLN A 66 -3.84 21.16 -18.42
CA GLN A 66 -2.50 20.73 -18.86
C GLN A 66 -2.27 19.22 -18.74
N HIS A 67 -2.95 18.55 -17.79
CA HIS A 67 -2.71 17.14 -17.45
C HIS A 67 -3.90 16.22 -17.76
N ALA A 68 -4.94 16.73 -18.42
CA ALA A 68 -6.23 16.04 -18.56
C ALA A 68 -6.09 14.60 -19.07
N THR A 69 -5.41 14.41 -20.20
CA THR A 69 -5.23 13.08 -20.81
C THR A 69 -4.45 12.13 -19.91
N THR A 70 -3.39 12.61 -19.25
CA THR A 70 -2.53 11.75 -18.43
C THR A 70 -3.21 11.37 -17.12
N ILE A 71 -4.01 12.27 -16.54
CA ILE A 71 -4.93 12.00 -15.42
C ILE A 71 -5.97 10.95 -15.81
N GLN A 72 -6.62 11.11 -16.95
CA GLN A 72 -7.65 10.17 -17.43
C GLN A 72 -7.08 8.76 -17.60
N ILE A 73 -5.95 8.62 -18.30
CA ILE A 73 -5.29 7.33 -18.49
C ILE A 73 -4.81 6.77 -17.15
N GLY A 74 -4.11 7.59 -16.36
CA GLY A 74 -3.52 7.16 -15.08
C GLY A 74 -4.57 6.66 -14.11
N PHE A 75 -5.61 7.45 -13.84
CA PHE A 75 -6.64 7.04 -12.89
C PHE A 75 -7.61 5.99 -13.42
N ALA A 76 -7.86 5.92 -14.74
CA ALA A 76 -8.60 4.78 -15.30
C ALA A 76 -7.84 3.45 -15.09
N LEU A 77 -6.52 3.46 -15.31
CA LEU A 77 -5.67 2.31 -15.01
C LEU A 77 -5.63 2.01 -13.52
N LEU A 78 -5.55 3.03 -12.66
CA LEU A 78 -5.58 2.83 -11.20
C LEU A 78 -6.87 2.11 -10.77
N VAL A 79 -8.02 2.58 -11.24
CA VAL A 79 -9.33 1.96 -10.96
C VAL A 79 -9.37 0.51 -11.41
N LEU A 80 -8.77 0.19 -12.57
CA LEU A 80 -8.69 -1.18 -13.07
C LEU A 80 -7.84 -2.10 -12.16
N ILE A 81 -6.73 -1.58 -11.63
CA ILE A 81 -5.77 -2.40 -10.87
C ILE A 81 -5.92 -2.31 -9.34
N VAL A 82 -6.78 -1.43 -8.82
CA VAL A 82 -6.89 -1.13 -7.37
C VAL A 82 -7.18 -2.37 -6.51
N GLY A 83 -7.80 -3.40 -7.09
CA GLY A 83 -8.00 -4.70 -6.43
C GLY A 83 -6.69 -5.36 -5.96
N GLY A 84 -5.56 -5.02 -6.59
CA GLY A 84 -4.22 -5.43 -6.15
C GLY A 84 -3.86 -4.97 -4.73
N ALA A 85 -4.44 -3.87 -4.24
CA ALA A 85 -4.29 -3.45 -2.84
C ALA A 85 -4.91 -4.47 -1.87
N GLY A 86 -6.08 -5.01 -2.22
CA GLY A 86 -6.74 -6.07 -1.45
C GLY A 86 -5.89 -7.35 -1.42
N VAL A 87 -5.31 -7.72 -2.56
CA VAL A 87 -4.38 -8.86 -2.68
C VAL A 87 -3.14 -8.67 -1.80
N ALA A 88 -2.52 -7.48 -1.87
CA ALA A 88 -1.34 -7.16 -1.07
C ALA A 88 -1.61 -7.18 0.43
N ASN A 89 -2.75 -6.65 0.86
CA ASN A 89 -3.13 -6.67 2.28
C ASN A 89 -3.57 -8.07 2.74
N GLY A 90 -4.16 -8.86 1.84
CA GLY A 90 -4.54 -10.25 2.11
C GLY A 90 -3.35 -11.13 2.44
N ILE A 91 -2.23 -11.03 1.70
CA ILE A 91 -1.04 -11.84 2.00
C ILE A 91 -0.33 -11.40 3.29
N VAL A 92 -0.38 -10.12 3.64
CA VAL A 92 0.09 -9.66 4.96
C VAL A 92 -0.78 -10.28 6.05
N ALA A 93 -2.10 -10.21 5.92
CA ALA A 93 -3.02 -10.82 6.87
C ALA A 93 -2.85 -12.35 6.97
N TYR A 94 -2.58 -13.03 5.84
CA TYR A 94 -2.25 -14.46 5.80
C TYR A 94 -1.03 -14.77 6.67
N HIS A 95 0.07 -14.05 6.48
CA HIS A 95 1.27 -14.27 7.30
C HIS A 95 1.10 -13.79 8.75
N MET A 96 0.24 -12.80 9.01
CA MET A 96 -0.18 -12.48 10.38
C MET A 96 -0.93 -13.62 11.06
N LYS A 97 -1.78 -14.37 10.34
CA LYS A 97 -2.45 -15.56 10.90
C LYS A 97 -1.48 -16.71 11.22
N ARG A 98 -0.27 -16.72 10.64
CA ARG A 98 0.80 -17.68 10.95
C ARG A 98 1.60 -17.31 12.21
N MET A 99 1.40 -16.11 12.74
CA MET A 99 2.01 -15.69 14.00
C MET A 99 1.40 -16.44 15.18
N SER A 100 2.05 -16.40 16.34
CA SER A 100 1.52 -17.00 17.56
C SER A 100 0.36 -16.20 18.19
N VAL A 101 -0.13 -15.15 17.53
CA VAL A 101 -1.24 -14.31 18.00
C VAL A 101 -2.55 -14.76 17.35
N GLY A 102 -3.68 -14.51 18.01
CA GLY A 102 -4.99 -14.80 17.42
C GLY A 102 -5.30 -13.92 16.20
N SER A 103 -6.25 -14.38 15.37
CA SER A 103 -6.62 -13.73 14.10
C SER A 103 -7.25 -12.34 14.22
N VAL A 104 -7.59 -11.87 15.43
CA VAL A 104 -8.22 -10.56 15.66
C VAL A 104 -7.38 -9.44 15.05
N LEU A 105 -6.06 -9.43 15.27
CA LEU A 105 -5.19 -8.38 14.73
C LEU A 105 -5.05 -8.45 13.21
N ALA A 106 -5.10 -9.66 12.62
CA ALA A 106 -5.10 -9.84 11.17
C ALA A 106 -6.38 -9.29 10.53
N TYR A 107 -7.54 -9.54 11.15
CA TYR A 107 -8.81 -8.96 10.71
C TYR A 107 -8.86 -7.45 10.90
N THR A 108 -8.35 -6.93 12.02
CA THR A 108 -8.23 -5.47 12.24
C THR A 108 -7.35 -4.83 11.16
N TYR A 109 -6.19 -5.42 10.86
CA TYR A 109 -5.31 -4.94 9.79
C TYR A 109 -6.03 -4.93 8.44
N LEU A 110 -6.64 -6.05 8.06
CA LEU A 110 -7.28 -6.19 6.76
C LEU A 110 -8.49 -5.25 6.62
N GLY A 111 -9.33 -5.16 7.65
CA GLY A 111 -10.49 -4.26 7.67
C GLY A 111 -10.07 -2.79 7.54
N ALA A 112 -9.10 -2.36 8.33
CA ALA A 112 -8.59 -1.00 8.30
C ALA A 112 -7.93 -0.64 6.96
N MET A 113 -7.12 -1.53 6.39
CA MET A 113 -6.52 -1.34 5.06
C MET A 113 -7.56 -1.32 3.93
N SER A 114 -8.62 -2.13 4.04
CA SER A 114 -9.71 -2.15 3.05
C SER A 114 -10.47 -0.83 3.02
N VAL A 115 -10.69 -0.22 4.19
CA VAL A 115 -11.26 1.13 4.28
C VAL A 115 -10.31 2.16 3.67
N GLY A 116 -9.00 2.04 3.90
CA GLY A 116 -8.00 3.00 3.39
C GLY A 116 -7.88 3.10 1.87
N ALA A 117 -8.24 2.06 1.12
CA ALA A 117 -8.27 2.11 -0.34
C ALA A 117 -9.28 3.14 -0.89
N LEU A 118 -10.34 3.44 -0.13
CA LEU A 118 -11.35 4.42 -0.54
C LEU A 118 -10.77 5.84 -0.59
N PRO A 119 -10.34 6.44 0.54
CA PRO A 119 -9.86 7.80 0.51
C PRO A 119 -8.41 7.90 0.01
N GLY A 120 -7.60 6.85 0.17
CA GLY A 120 -6.22 6.78 -0.29
C GLY A 120 -6.02 6.42 -1.76
N CYS A 121 -7.07 6.10 -2.54
CA CYS A 121 -6.94 5.82 -3.98
C CYS A 121 -8.16 6.27 -4.77
N LEU A 122 -9.34 5.76 -4.40
CA LEU A 122 -10.54 5.87 -5.23
C LEU A 122 -11.15 7.28 -5.21
N LEU A 123 -11.19 7.93 -4.05
CA LEU A 123 -11.79 9.26 -3.95
C LEU A 123 -11.01 10.29 -4.76
N VAL A 124 -9.67 10.34 -4.62
CA VAL A 124 -8.82 11.22 -5.44
C VAL A 124 -8.96 10.91 -6.93
N ALA A 125 -8.98 9.62 -7.30
CA ALA A 125 -9.12 9.21 -8.69
C ALA A 125 -10.45 9.71 -9.28
N PHE A 126 -11.57 9.50 -8.59
CA PHE A 126 -12.86 9.95 -9.07
C PHE A 126 -13.01 11.47 -9.07
N CYS A 127 -12.45 12.19 -8.09
CA CYS A 127 -12.43 13.64 -8.10
C CYS A 127 -11.71 14.19 -9.34
N PHE A 128 -10.52 13.66 -9.63
CA PHE A 128 -9.69 14.13 -10.74
C PHE A 128 -10.23 13.68 -12.11
N LEU A 129 -10.79 12.47 -12.19
CA LEU A 129 -11.50 12.01 -13.39
C LEU A 129 -12.75 12.85 -13.63
N ALA A 130 -13.52 13.20 -12.61
CA ALA A 130 -14.71 14.04 -12.75
C ALA A 130 -14.36 15.47 -13.21
N ALA A 131 -13.23 16.03 -12.71
CA ALA A 131 -12.74 17.34 -13.13
C ALA A 131 -12.34 17.34 -14.62
N THR A 132 -11.61 16.30 -15.05
CA THR A 132 -11.15 16.18 -16.44
C THR A 132 -12.24 15.70 -17.41
N PHE A 133 -13.30 15.06 -16.92
CA PHE A 133 -14.43 14.60 -17.74
C PHE A 133 -15.31 15.76 -18.23
N ARG A 134 -15.40 16.86 -17.47
CA ARG A 134 -16.13 18.08 -17.86
C ARG A 134 -15.30 19.32 -17.54
N PRO A 135 -14.32 19.66 -18.40
CA PRO A 135 -13.42 20.80 -18.16
C PRO A 135 -14.14 22.15 -18.23
N ASP A 136 -15.29 22.23 -18.92
CA ASP A 136 -16.09 23.46 -19.04
C ASP A 136 -17.02 23.72 -17.85
N ARG A 137 -16.89 22.93 -16.77
CA ARG A 137 -17.67 23.13 -15.54
C ARG A 137 -17.22 24.42 -14.84
N ASP A 138 -18.11 24.99 -14.03
CA ASP A 138 -17.80 26.13 -13.15
C ASP A 138 -16.44 25.95 -12.46
N PRO A 139 -15.49 26.91 -12.61
CA PRO A 139 -14.15 26.82 -12.04
C PRO A 139 -14.11 26.47 -10.54
N GLU A 140 -15.05 27.00 -9.76
CA GLU A 140 -15.13 26.74 -8.31
C GLU A 140 -15.46 25.26 -8.01
N ALA A 141 -16.26 24.60 -8.85
CA ALA A 141 -16.52 23.17 -8.71
C ALA A 141 -15.29 22.32 -9.06
N ILE A 142 -14.45 22.76 -10.01
CA ILE A 142 -13.19 22.10 -10.35
C ILE A 142 -12.18 22.27 -9.20
N ALA A 143 -12.08 23.46 -8.61
CA ALA A 143 -11.26 23.71 -7.43
C ALA A 143 -11.70 22.86 -6.22
N LEU A 144 -13.00 22.71 -5.99
CA LEU A 144 -13.50 21.81 -4.95
C LEU A 144 -13.06 20.35 -5.19
N LEU A 145 -13.08 19.87 -6.43
CA LEU A 145 -12.61 18.51 -6.76
C LEU A 145 -11.09 18.36 -6.58
N TYR A 146 -10.33 19.41 -6.89
CA TYR A 146 -8.89 19.47 -6.63
C TYR A 146 -8.60 19.29 -5.13
N ASP A 147 -9.22 20.14 -4.29
CA ASP A 147 -9.04 20.14 -2.84
C ASP A 147 -9.52 18.82 -2.22
N LEU A 148 -10.74 18.39 -2.56
CA LEU A 148 -11.32 17.15 -2.02
C LEU A 148 -10.48 15.92 -2.39
N GLY A 149 -9.99 15.86 -3.63
CA GLY A 149 -9.14 14.76 -4.06
C GLY A 149 -7.83 14.70 -3.29
N LEU A 150 -7.11 15.83 -3.17
CA LEU A 150 -5.81 15.87 -2.49
C LEU A 150 -5.93 15.75 -0.98
N LEU A 151 -6.92 16.40 -0.36
CA LEU A 151 -7.18 16.28 1.08
C LEU A 151 -7.66 14.90 1.47
N SER A 152 -8.47 14.22 0.64
CA SER A 152 -8.83 12.84 0.93
C SER A 152 -7.61 11.94 0.88
N TYR A 153 -6.76 12.07 -0.15
CA TYR A 153 -5.58 11.23 -0.30
C TYR A 153 -4.57 11.43 0.83
N VAL A 154 -4.18 12.68 1.10
CA VAL A 154 -3.13 13.00 2.10
C VAL A 154 -3.68 12.99 3.53
N GLY A 155 -4.97 13.24 3.72
CA GLY A 155 -5.62 13.33 5.03
C GLY A 155 -6.23 12.03 5.56
N SER A 156 -5.96 10.87 4.95
CA SER A 156 -6.58 9.56 5.27
C SER A 156 -6.06 8.83 6.52
N LEU A 157 -5.78 9.57 7.59
CA LEU A 157 -4.81 9.16 8.61
C LEU A 157 -5.26 8.00 9.51
N GLY A 158 -6.56 7.95 9.85
CA GLY A 158 -7.06 7.06 10.90
C GLY A 158 -7.09 5.57 10.52
N CYS A 159 -7.44 5.26 9.28
CA CYS A 159 -7.53 3.88 8.80
C CYS A 159 -6.15 3.22 8.68
N PHE A 160 -5.18 3.91 8.08
CA PHE A 160 -3.81 3.43 7.99
C PHE A 160 -3.16 3.32 9.37
N THR A 161 -3.35 4.31 10.24
CA THR A 161 -2.90 4.26 11.64
C THR A 161 -3.39 3.01 12.36
N THR A 162 -4.67 2.67 12.21
CA THR A 162 -5.26 1.48 12.84
C THR A 162 -4.63 0.20 12.30
N ALA A 163 -4.40 0.11 10.99
CA ALA A 163 -3.75 -1.03 10.38
C ALA A 163 -2.29 -1.19 10.85
N TYR A 164 -1.51 -0.11 10.84
CA TYR A 164 -0.12 -0.12 11.29
C TYR A 164 0.01 -0.45 12.78
N PHE A 165 -0.94 0.01 13.60
CA PHE A 165 -1.02 -0.37 15.00
C PHE A 165 -1.24 -1.87 15.16
N ALA A 166 -2.27 -2.43 14.49
CA ALA A 166 -2.56 -3.85 14.55
C ALA A 166 -1.37 -4.70 14.09
N PHE A 167 -0.70 -4.28 13.01
CA PHE A 167 0.48 -4.96 12.49
C PHE A 167 1.67 -4.91 13.45
N ALA A 168 1.97 -3.74 14.02
CA ALA A 168 3.06 -3.57 14.98
C ALA A 168 2.84 -4.41 16.25
N VAL A 169 1.62 -4.37 16.81
CA VAL A 169 1.26 -5.16 18.00
C VAL A 169 1.36 -6.66 17.71
N ALA A 170 0.86 -7.12 16.56
CA ALA A 170 0.96 -8.52 16.16
C ALA A 170 2.42 -8.96 16.11
N ILE A 171 3.29 -8.17 15.46
CA ILE A 171 4.73 -8.44 15.42
C ILE A 171 5.34 -8.46 16.82
N PHE A 172 5.00 -7.53 17.71
CA PHE A 172 5.55 -7.51 19.08
C PHE A 172 5.12 -8.70 19.93
N TYR A 173 3.91 -9.21 19.74
CA TYR A 173 3.41 -10.37 20.49
C TYR A 173 3.77 -11.71 19.86
N ASP A 174 4.14 -11.72 18.58
CA ASP A 174 4.49 -12.94 17.87
C ASP A 174 5.72 -13.65 18.46
N ARG A 175 5.54 -14.90 18.89
CA ARG A 175 6.61 -15.80 19.36
C ARG A 175 7.18 -16.65 18.22
N ASN A 176 6.46 -16.81 17.11
CA ASN A 176 6.90 -17.56 15.94
C ASN A 176 7.96 -16.80 15.13
N ARG A 177 8.02 -15.47 15.31
CA ARG A 177 8.96 -14.55 14.65
C ARG A 177 8.83 -14.61 13.12
N ILE A 178 7.59 -14.66 12.62
CA ILE A 178 7.28 -14.60 11.19
C ILE A 178 7.87 -13.33 10.57
N PHE A 179 7.74 -12.21 11.28
CA PHE A 179 8.40 -10.95 10.97
C PHE A 179 9.35 -10.53 12.09
N PRO A 180 10.46 -9.83 11.78
CA PRO A 180 11.39 -9.39 12.80
C PRO A 180 10.80 -8.27 13.64
N LYS A 181 11.12 -8.24 14.95
CA LYS A 181 10.59 -7.25 15.89
C LYS A 181 10.86 -5.81 15.49
N TRP A 182 11.97 -5.54 14.80
CA TRP A 182 12.29 -4.17 14.40
C TRP A 182 11.36 -3.62 13.30
N LEU A 183 10.71 -4.49 12.50
CA LEU A 183 9.72 -4.06 11.52
C LEU A 183 8.52 -3.38 12.22
N ALA A 184 8.20 -3.80 13.44
CA ALA A 184 7.16 -3.15 14.24
C ALA A 184 7.49 -1.69 14.57
N TYR A 185 8.76 -1.35 14.81
CA TYR A 185 9.17 0.05 15.03
C TYR A 185 9.01 0.90 13.77
N ILE A 186 9.26 0.34 12.58
CA ILE A 186 9.00 1.06 11.32
C ILE A 186 7.49 1.24 11.10
N SER A 187 6.68 0.23 11.44
CA SER A 187 5.22 0.38 11.43
C SER A 187 4.73 1.44 12.43
N ILE A 188 5.38 1.60 13.59
CA ILE A 188 5.09 2.71 14.51
C ILE A 188 5.44 4.05 13.87
N TRP A 189 6.57 4.15 13.15
CA TRP A 189 6.92 5.37 12.43
C TRP A 189 5.88 5.76 11.38
N GLN A 190 5.20 4.80 10.75
CA GLN A 190 4.05 5.12 9.89
C GLN A 190 2.96 5.87 10.66
N ILE A 191 2.59 5.39 11.85
CA ILE A 191 1.60 6.05 12.70
C ILE A 191 2.05 7.48 13.05
N VAL A 192 3.33 7.66 13.37
CA VAL A 192 3.89 8.98 13.68
C VAL A 192 3.76 9.92 12.47
N THR A 193 4.10 9.44 11.26
CA THR A 193 3.99 10.26 10.04
C THR A 193 2.55 10.61 9.72
N GLU A 194 1.60 9.70 9.93
CA GLU A 194 0.16 9.97 9.77
C GLU A 194 -0.29 11.08 10.74
N VAL A 195 0.06 10.97 12.03
CA VAL A 195 -0.28 12.00 13.03
C VAL A 195 0.33 13.35 12.66
N MET A 196 1.58 13.37 12.20
CA MET A 196 2.26 14.61 11.78
C MET A 196 1.66 15.25 10.52
N ALA A 197 0.96 14.49 9.68
CA ALA A 197 0.27 15.00 8.50
C ALA A 197 -1.11 15.64 8.83
N THR A 198 -1.67 15.43 10.02
CA THR A 198 -2.97 16.00 10.46
C THR A 198 -3.16 17.50 10.17
N PRO A 199 -2.16 18.38 10.32
CA PRO A 199 -2.35 19.80 10.07
C PRO A 199 -2.60 20.17 8.59
N VAL A 200 -2.58 19.19 7.67
CA VAL A 200 -2.89 19.37 6.25
C VAL A 200 -4.26 20.01 5.99
N PHE A 201 -5.24 19.76 6.87
CA PHE A 201 -6.59 20.31 6.74
C PHE A 201 -6.68 21.81 7.02
N VAL A 202 -5.65 22.40 7.65
CA VAL A 202 -5.61 23.82 8.02
C VAL A 202 -4.42 24.56 7.41
N SER A 203 -3.48 23.84 6.79
CA SER A 203 -2.24 24.40 6.26
C SER A 203 -2.24 24.42 4.74
N LYS A 204 -2.30 25.62 4.14
CA LYS A 204 -2.22 25.80 2.68
C LYS A 204 -0.80 25.96 2.15
N ALA A 205 0.18 26.23 3.01
CA ALA A 205 1.58 26.40 2.63
C ALA A 205 2.53 25.92 3.74
N GLY A 206 3.80 25.72 3.39
CA GLY A 206 4.86 25.34 4.33
C GLY A 206 4.96 23.83 4.58
N PRO A 207 5.69 23.41 5.63
CA PRO A 207 6.01 21.99 5.87
C PRO A 207 4.81 21.08 6.04
N PHE A 208 3.70 21.61 6.55
CA PHE A 208 2.48 20.87 6.87
C PHE A 208 1.40 20.93 5.79
N ALA A 209 1.62 21.68 4.69
CA ALA A 209 0.76 21.61 3.51
C ALA A 209 0.83 20.22 2.86
N TRP A 210 -0.17 19.82 2.09
CA TRP A 210 -0.24 18.45 1.53
C TRP A 210 0.90 18.11 0.55
N ASN A 211 1.67 19.09 0.10
CA ASN A 211 2.87 18.92 -0.73
C ASN A 211 4.16 19.27 0.03
N GLY A 212 4.06 19.53 1.33
CA GLY A 212 5.13 20.00 2.21
C GLY A 212 6.09 18.88 2.65
N SER A 213 7.22 19.28 3.23
CA SER A 213 8.27 18.34 3.66
C SER A 213 7.83 17.36 4.75
N ILE A 214 6.94 17.77 5.64
CA ILE A 214 6.47 16.95 6.76
C ILE A 214 5.26 16.12 6.33
N ALA A 215 4.21 16.76 5.82
CA ALA A 215 2.96 16.04 5.53
C ALA A 215 3.09 15.09 4.32
N PHE A 216 3.98 15.37 3.36
CA PHE A 216 4.15 14.53 2.18
C PHE A 216 5.50 13.79 2.14
N TRP A 217 6.62 14.51 2.13
CA TRP A 217 7.92 13.89 1.83
C TRP A 217 8.39 12.94 2.92
N MET A 218 8.27 13.33 4.19
CA MET A 218 8.63 12.46 5.32
C MET A 218 7.78 11.19 5.32
N GLY A 219 6.45 11.31 5.17
CA GLY A 219 5.55 10.16 5.05
C GLY A 219 5.91 9.26 3.87
N THR A 220 6.17 9.84 2.69
CA THR A 220 6.53 9.10 1.47
C THR A 220 7.83 8.30 1.64
N VAL A 221 8.86 8.89 2.25
CA VAL A 221 10.14 8.20 2.49
C VAL A 221 9.95 7.05 3.47
N VAL A 222 9.25 7.31 4.59
CA VAL A 222 8.98 6.28 5.61
C VAL A 222 8.13 5.15 5.03
N PHE A 223 7.10 5.47 4.24
CA PHE A 223 6.30 4.52 3.47
C PHE A 223 7.15 3.69 2.50
N GLY A 224 8.01 4.32 1.69
CA GLY A 224 8.89 3.61 0.78
C GLY A 224 9.80 2.61 1.50
N VAL A 225 10.43 3.02 2.60
CA VAL A 225 11.27 2.13 3.42
C VAL A 225 10.46 0.98 4.01
N TRP A 226 9.30 1.28 4.59
CA TRP A 226 8.41 0.26 5.16
C TRP A 226 7.93 -0.74 4.12
N LEU A 227 7.50 -0.26 2.94
CA LEU A 227 7.01 -1.10 1.85
C LEU A 227 8.09 -2.08 1.38
N MET A 228 9.31 -1.58 1.18
CA MET A 228 10.46 -2.43 0.80
C MET A 228 10.77 -3.47 1.87
N CYS A 229 10.68 -3.11 3.15
CA CYS A 229 10.84 -4.05 4.25
C CYS A 229 9.74 -5.12 4.24
N VAL A 230 8.47 -4.71 4.13
CA VAL A 230 7.33 -5.64 4.10
C VAL A 230 7.42 -6.60 2.93
N ILE A 231 7.71 -6.13 1.71
CA ILE A 231 7.89 -7.01 0.54
C ILE A 231 9.03 -8.02 0.79
N THR A 232 10.16 -7.55 1.34
CA THR A 232 11.31 -8.42 1.63
C THR A 232 10.96 -9.49 2.67
N PHE A 233 10.26 -9.12 3.73
CA PHE A 233 9.91 -10.05 4.80
C PHE A 233 8.71 -10.94 4.47
N LEU A 234 7.79 -10.49 3.62
CA LEU A 234 6.77 -11.35 3.01
C LEU A 234 7.42 -12.45 2.18
N LYS A 235 8.42 -12.10 1.34
CA LYS A 235 9.17 -13.08 0.56
C LYS A 235 9.81 -14.13 1.47
N LYS A 236 10.52 -13.68 2.52
CA LYS A 236 11.17 -14.57 3.49
C LYS A 236 10.16 -15.44 4.25
N ALA A 237 9.02 -14.88 4.65
CA ALA A 237 7.97 -15.63 5.34
C ALA A 237 7.38 -16.72 4.43
N THR A 238 7.16 -16.42 3.16
CA THR A 238 6.73 -17.40 2.14
C THR A 238 7.80 -18.47 1.89
N GLU A 239 9.07 -18.09 1.78
CA GLU A 239 10.20 -19.03 1.63
C GLU A 239 10.41 -19.93 2.86
N SER A 240 9.96 -19.51 4.04
CA SER A 240 10.08 -20.30 5.27
C SER A 240 8.90 -21.26 5.50
N GLU A 241 7.85 -21.16 4.69
CA GLU A 241 6.63 -21.96 4.83
C GLU A 241 6.81 -23.37 4.25
N PRO A 242 6.58 -24.44 5.02
CA PRO A 242 6.54 -25.79 4.46
C PRO A 242 5.41 -25.91 3.43
N ALA A 243 5.69 -26.51 2.26
CA ALA A 243 4.68 -26.71 1.21
C ALA A 243 3.50 -27.58 1.67
N ASP A 244 3.74 -28.45 2.66
CA ASP A 244 2.76 -29.39 3.23
C ASP A 244 2.10 -28.86 4.53
N GLU A 245 2.31 -27.59 4.90
CA GLU A 245 1.68 -26.99 6.07
C GLU A 245 0.15 -26.97 5.88
N PRO A 246 -0.66 -27.45 6.85
CA PRO A 246 -2.12 -27.46 6.70
C PRO A 246 -2.68 -26.05 6.45
N PRO A 247 -3.89 -25.93 5.88
CA PRO A 247 -4.58 -24.65 5.78
C PRO A 247 -4.72 -23.99 7.16
N LEU A 248 -4.68 -22.66 7.20
CA LEU A 248 -4.92 -21.91 8.42
C LEU A 248 -6.42 -21.93 8.74
N ASP A 249 -6.78 -22.44 9.92
CA ASP A 249 -8.15 -22.43 10.46
C ASP A 249 -8.79 -21.02 10.50
#